data_AF-A0A849Q210-F1
#
_entry.id   AF-A0A849Q210-F1
#
_cell.length_a   1.000
_cell.length_b   1.000
_cell.length_c   1.000
_cell.angle_alpha   90.00
_cell.angle_beta   90.00
_cell.angle_gamma   90.00
#
_symmetry.space_group_name_H-M   'P 1'
#
loop_
_entity.id
_entity.type
_entity.pdbx_description
1 polymer ?
#
loop_
_entity_poly.entity_id
_entity_poly.type
_entity_poly.pdbx_seq_one_letter_code
_entity_poly.pdbx_strand_id
1 'polypeptide(L)'
;MKELFEYNNFWLIWLNCAGSKKGISLFKIQESWGIKTNYLYHKERRLDKPLFKAMIEAGYICEGEKGFVAEFDWIPSYILKNHNLKSDDTGWSLNDFIVETMPIVTEFIKNNNAVLFDSAFIKQLYLSDINTIKRDGPTIFDDVMLFVFIYNLIPFCKRYDAEIVIRMIYTFFAFSSQKDFLNYFNDLNHKLPKDAVPEIIANEGELIKVLCPIDLSRDL
;
A
#
# COMPACT_ATOMS: atom_id res chain seq x y z
N MET A 1 -14.42 17.71 10.88
CA MET A 1 -15.14 16.64 10.13
C MET A 1 -14.16 15.49 9.98
N LYS A 2 -14.60 14.24 10.11
CA LYS A 2 -13.70 13.08 9.97
C LYS A 2 -13.26 12.97 8.51
N GLU A 3 -12.00 12.67 8.23
CA GLU A 3 -11.57 12.45 6.84
C GLU A 3 -12.15 11.15 6.28
N LEU A 4 -12.42 11.11 4.97
CA LEU A 4 -13.15 9.98 4.37
C LEU A 4 -12.41 8.66 4.54
N PHE A 5 -11.07 8.66 4.46
CA PHE A 5 -10.26 7.47 4.65
C PHE A 5 -10.21 6.95 6.10
N GLU A 6 -10.73 7.70 7.07
CA GLU A 6 -10.86 7.21 8.44
C GLU A 6 -12.16 6.41 8.64
N TYR A 7 -13.07 6.38 7.66
CA TYR A 7 -14.28 5.54 7.75
C TYR A 7 -13.93 4.09 7.42
N ASN A 8 -14.47 3.17 8.22
CA ASN A 8 -14.09 1.75 8.17
C ASN A 8 -14.29 1.17 6.76
N ASN A 9 -15.37 1.53 6.05
CA ASN A 9 -15.63 0.97 4.72
C ASN A 9 -14.87 1.64 3.59
N PHE A 10 -14.13 2.72 3.85
CA PHE A 10 -13.35 3.41 2.82
C PHE A 10 -12.38 2.45 2.16
N TRP A 11 -11.54 1.79 2.96
CA TRP A 11 -10.52 0.88 2.45
C TRP A 11 -11.12 -0.37 1.82
N LEU A 12 -12.21 -0.89 2.37
CA LEU A 12 -12.96 -1.98 1.75
C LEU A 12 -13.44 -1.61 0.34
N ILE A 13 -14.00 -0.41 0.16
CA ILE A 13 -14.46 0.04 -1.16
C ILE A 13 -13.26 0.30 -2.08
N TRP A 14 -12.33 1.15 -1.64
CA TRP A 14 -11.22 1.62 -2.46
C TRP A 14 -10.32 0.49 -2.93
N LEU A 15 -9.90 -0.43 -2.04
CA LEU A 15 -9.02 -1.54 -2.39
C LEU A 15 -9.63 -2.50 -3.41
N ASN A 16 -10.95 -2.75 -3.33
CA ASN A 16 -11.62 -3.60 -4.31
C ASN A 16 -11.79 -2.88 -5.67
N CYS A 17 -11.93 -1.55 -5.66
CA CYS A 17 -11.95 -0.75 -6.89
C CYS A 17 -10.56 -0.62 -7.53
N ALA A 18 -9.49 -0.61 -6.73
CA ALA A 18 -8.12 -0.34 -7.18
C ALA A 18 -7.57 -1.39 -8.14
N GLY A 19 -7.99 -2.65 -8.01
CA GLY A 19 -7.58 -3.73 -8.92
C GLY A 19 -8.38 -3.79 -10.23
N SER A 20 -9.47 -3.04 -10.38
CA SER A 20 -10.41 -3.20 -11.50
C SER A 20 -10.39 -2.03 -12.48
N LYS A 21 -9.69 -2.19 -13.62
CA LYS A 21 -9.64 -1.17 -14.68
C LYS A 21 -11.01 -0.80 -15.26
N LYS A 22 -11.95 -1.76 -15.31
CA LYS A 22 -13.33 -1.52 -15.80
C LYS A 22 -14.29 -1.10 -14.68
N GLY A 23 -13.81 -1.10 -13.44
CA GLY A 23 -14.59 -0.84 -12.24
C GLY A 23 -15.29 -2.07 -11.67
N ILE A 24 -15.77 -1.95 -10.44
CA ILE A 24 -16.52 -2.98 -9.71
C ILE A 24 -17.72 -2.35 -8.98
N SER A 25 -18.86 -3.03 -9.01
CA SER A 25 -20.04 -2.56 -8.29
C SER A 25 -19.93 -2.86 -6.79
N LEU A 26 -20.51 -2.01 -5.93
CA LEU A 26 -20.56 -2.27 -4.48
C LEU A 26 -21.26 -3.60 -4.17
N PHE A 27 -22.26 -4.00 -4.96
CA PHE A 27 -22.89 -5.31 -4.85
C PHE A 27 -21.87 -6.45 -4.99
N LYS A 28 -21.00 -6.41 -6.01
CA LYS A 28 -19.94 -7.42 -6.19
C LYS A 28 -18.91 -7.40 -5.08
N ILE A 29 -18.56 -6.21 -4.58
CA ILE A 29 -17.70 -6.10 -3.38
C ILE A 29 -18.36 -6.85 -2.22
N GLN A 30 -19.62 -6.53 -1.90
CA GLN A 30 -20.34 -7.18 -0.81
C GLN A 30 -20.43 -8.70 -0.98
N GLU A 31 -20.81 -9.18 -2.16
CA GLU A 31 -20.88 -10.60 -2.49
C GLU A 31 -19.53 -11.28 -2.26
N SER A 32 -18.45 -10.69 -2.78
CA SER A 32 -17.11 -11.24 -2.67
C SER A 32 -16.64 -11.35 -1.21
N TRP A 33 -17.08 -10.46 -0.33
CA TRP A 33 -16.73 -10.45 1.09
C TRP A 33 -17.81 -11.11 1.97
N GLY A 34 -18.83 -11.74 1.40
CA GLY A 34 -19.89 -12.42 2.16
C GLY A 34 -20.81 -11.48 2.95
N ILE A 35 -20.89 -10.21 2.57
CA ILE A 35 -21.76 -9.20 3.20
C ILE A 35 -23.17 -9.37 2.66
N LYS A 36 -24.09 -9.86 3.51
CA LYS A 36 -25.45 -10.26 3.12
C LYS A 36 -26.46 -9.11 2.98
N THR A 37 -26.06 -7.87 3.26
CA THR A 37 -26.96 -6.70 3.28
C THR A 37 -26.47 -5.63 2.30
N ASN A 38 -27.30 -4.62 2.02
CA ASN A 38 -26.91 -3.43 1.24
C ASN A 38 -26.05 -2.45 2.07
N TYR A 39 -25.19 -2.99 2.93
CA TYR A 39 -24.38 -2.27 3.90
C TYR A 39 -23.59 -1.10 3.32
N LEU A 40 -22.94 -1.28 2.17
CA LEU A 40 -22.13 -0.26 1.52
C LEU A 40 -22.95 0.87 0.87
N TYR A 41 -24.27 0.67 0.71
CA TYR A 41 -25.19 1.68 0.20
C TYR A 41 -25.80 2.55 1.32
N HIS A 42 -25.61 2.17 2.57
CA HIS A 42 -26.10 2.95 3.70
C HIS A 42 -25.10 4.05 4.09
N LYS A 43 -25.63 5.12 4.68
CA LYS A 43 -24.78 6.18 5.26
C LYS A 43 -24.05 5.65 6.49
N GLU A 44 -22.77 6.01 6.61
CA GLU A 44 -22.04 5.81 7.87
C GLU A 44 -22.38 6.90 8.87
N ARG A 45 -22.12 6.62 10.16
CA ARG A 45 -22.39 7.57 11.24
C ARG A 45 -21.65 8.89 10.95
N ARG A 46 -22.35 10.02 11.06
CA ARG A 46 -21.82 11.38 10.79
C ARG A 46 -21.60 11.72 9.30
N LEU A 47 -22.07 10.90 8.37
CA LEU A 47 -22.19 11.29 6.96
C LEU A 47 -23.65 11.54 6.60
N ASP A 48 -23.88 12.61 5.83
CA ASP A 48 -25.22 12.95 5.31
C ASP A 48 -25.62 12.11 4.08
N LYS A 49 -24.65 11.41 3.50
CA LYS A 49 -24.81 10.56 2.30
C LYS A 49 -24.01 9.26 2.43
N PRO A 50 -24.31 8.25 1.59
CA PRO A 50 -23.50 7.03 1.52
C PRO A 50 -22.03 7.34 1.27
N LEU A 51 -21.12 6.58 1.90
CA LEU A 51 -19.68 6.84 1.84
C LEU A 51 -19.17 6.86 0.40
N PHE A 52 -19.58 5.90 -0.44
CA PHE A 52 -19.14 5.86 -1.84
C PHE A 52 -19.48 7.14 -2.62
N LYS A 53 -20.61 7.80 -2.34
CA LYS A 53 -20.96 9.07 -2.98
C LYS A 53 -20.02 10.19 -2.54
N ALA A 54 -19.69 10.23 -1.24
CA ALA A 54 -18.70 11.17 -0.73
C ALA A 54 -17.30 10.90 -1.33
N MET A 55 -16.95 9.63 -1.54
CA MET A 55 -15.69 9.23 -2.17
C MET A 55 -15.59 9.67 -3.63
N ILE A 56 -16.69 9.61 -4.40
CA ILE A 56 -16.75 10.12 -5.77
C ILE A 56 -16.52 11.63 -5.79
N GLU A 57 -17.25 12.38 -4.96
CA GLU A 57 -17.12 13.83 -4.90
C GLU A 57 -15.74 14.30 -4.47
N ALA A 58 -15.08 13.55 -3.59
CA ALA A 58 -13.73 13.86 -3.12
C ALA A 58 -12.62 13.31 -4.03
N GLY A 59 -12.96 12.63 -5.13
CA GLY A 59 -11.99 12.14 -6.11
C GLY A 59 -11.18 10.92 -5.66
N TYR A 60 -11.72 10.07 -4.79
CA TYR A 60 -11.08 8.80 -4.38
C TYR A 60 -11.46 7.64 -5.31
N ILE A 61 -12.65 7.69 -5.90
CA ILE A 61 -13.16 6.74 -6.88
C ILE A 61 -13.94 7.49 -7.97
N CYS A 62 -14.09 6.90 -9.14
CA CYS A 62 -14.91 7.44 -10.24
C CYS A 62 -15.83 6.37 -10.85
N GLU A 63 -16.78 6.79 -11.68
CA GLU A 63 -17.67 5.88 -12.41
C GLU A 63 -16.92 5.28 -13.62
N GLY A 64 -16.88 3.96 -13.69
CA GLY A 64 -16.32 3.19 -14.81
C GLY A 64 -17.39 2.35 -15.54
N GLU A 65 -16.95 1.54 -16.50
CA GLU A 65 -17.83 0.74 -17.37
C GLU A 65 -18.75 -0.24 -16.58
N LYS A 66 -18.23 -0.83 -15.51
CA LYS A 66 -18.90 -1.91 -14.75
C LYS A 66 -19.19 -1.55 -13.29
N GLY A 67 -18.93 -0.31 -12.88
CA GLY A 67 -19.01 0.15 -11.50
C GLY A 67 -17.88 1.13 -11.19
N PHE A 68 -17.40 1.15 -9.97
CA PHE A 68 -16.44 2.16 -9.50
C PHE A 68 -14.99 1.75 -9.77
N VAL A 69 -14.17 2.71 -10.19
CA VAL A 69 -12.71 2.59 -10.36
C VAL A 69 -12.03 3.45 -9.29
N ALA A 70 -10.87 3.02 -8.78
CA ALA A 70 -10.10 3.83 -7.84
C ALA A 70 -9.31 4.93 -8.54
N GLU A 71 -9.24 6.09 -7.92
CA GLU A 71 -8.30 7.14 -8.26
C GLU A 71 -7.06 7.04 -7.37
N PHE A 72 -5.91 7.46 -7.91
CA PHE A 72 -4.60 7.28 -7.28
C PHE A 72 -3.86 8.59 -7.00
N ASP A 73 -4.33 9.72 -7.52
CA ASP A 73 -3.64 11.02 -7.43
C ASP A 73 -3.53 11.57 -6.01
N TRP A 74 -4.40 11.12 -5.11
CA TRP A 74 -4.42 11.53 -3.70
C TRP A 74 -3.38 10.80 -2.82
N ILE A 75 -2.78 9.70 -3.32
CA ILE A 75 -1.89 8.84 -2.53
C ILE A 75 -0.66 9.58 -2.00
N PRO A 76 0.09 10.37 -2.81
CA PRO A 76 1.26 11.08 -2.29
C PRO A 76 0.92 11.98 -1.10
N SER A 77 -0.16 12.76 -1.21
CA SER A 77 -0.60 13.64 -0.12
C SER A 77 -1.06 12.86 1.11
N TYR A 78 -1.70 11.71 0.91
CA TYR A 78 -2.08 10.83 2.01
C TYR A 78 -0.87 10.29 2.79
N ILE A 79 0.16 9.80 2.09
CA ILE A 79 1.36 9.25 2.73
C ILE A 79 2.10 10.30 3.54
N LEU A 80 2.34 11.47 2.95
CA LEU A 80 3.01 12.59 3.64
C LEU A 80 2.27 12.98 4.92
N LYS A 81 0.94 13.03 4.86
CA LYS A 81 0.10 13.40 5.99
C LYS A 81 0.04 12.31 7.06
N ASN A 82 -0.21 11.06 6.66
CA ASN A 82 -0.43 9.95 7.59
C ASN A 82 0.82 9.66 8.43
N HIS A 83 2.00 9.79 7.82
CA HIS A 83 3.28 9.56 8.48
C HIS A 83 3.90 10.82 9.10
N ASN A 84 3.21 11.97 9.03
CA ASN A 84 3.72 13.26 9.48
C ASN A 84 5.12 13.58 8.93
N LEU A 85 5.39 13.19 7.67
CA LEU A 85 6.69 13.37 7.07
C LEU A 85 6.92 14.85 6.80
N LYS A 86 7.90 15.41 7.50
CA LYS A 86 8.47 16.73 7.22
C LYS A 86 9.94 16.51 6.91
N SER A 87 10.45 17.24 5.92
CA SER A 87 11.89 17.32 5.71
C SER A 87 12.48 18.06 6.92
N ASP A 88 13.47 17.46 7.57
CA ASP A 88 14.14 18.05 8.72
C ASP A 88 15.26 18.96 8.22
N ASP A 89 15.30 20.21 8.69
CA ASP A 89 16.31 21.20 8.28
C ASP A 89 17.73 20.88 8.81
N THR A 90 17.89 19.79 9.56
CA THR A 90 19.12 19.44 10.31
C THR A 90 19.99 18.39 9.63
N GLY A 91 19.52 17.76 8.55
CA GLY A 91 20.24 16.74 7.79
C GLY A 91 19.30 15.72 7.13
N TRP A 92 19.86 14.85 6.29
CA TRP A 92 19.09 13.80 5.63
C TRP A 92 18.55 12.78 6.64
N SER A 93 17.30 12.37 6.46
CA SER A 93 16.58 11.42 7.29
C SER A 93 15.88 10.35 6.45
N LEU A 94 15.40 9.29 7.12
CA LEU A 94 14.55 8.28 6.47
C LEU A 94 13.25 8.89 5.91
N ASN A 95 12.78 10.00 6.47
CA ASN A 95 11.62 10.71 5.94
C ASN A 95 11.92 11.31 4.57
N ASP A 96 13.13 11.86 4.37
CA ASP A 96 13.55 12.41 3.09
C ASP A 96 13.62 11.31 2.03
N PHE A 97 14.13 10.12 2.38
CA PHE A 97 14.09 8.95 1.49
C PHE A 97 12.68 8.62 1.01
N ILE A 98 11.71 8.56 1.94
CA ILE A 98 10.32 8.24 1.60
C ILE A 98 9.73 9.34 0.71
N VAL A 99 9.97 10.61 1.04
CA VAL A 99 9.48 11.77 0.27
C VAL A 99 10.04 11.75 -1.16
N GLU A 100 11.34 11.51 -1.32
CA GLU A 100 12.05 11.47 -2.60
C GLU A 100 11.60 10.30 -3.48
N THR A 101 11.33 9.14 -2.88
CA THR A 101 10.96 7.91 -3.62
C THR A 101 9.47 7.80 -3.91
N MET A 102 8.61 8.49 -3.14
CA MET A 102 7.16 8.40 -3.28
C MET A 102 6.61 8.69 -4.69
N PRO A 103 7.13 9.67 -5.46
CA PRO A 103 6.67 9.91 -6.83
C PRO A 103 6.84 8.68 -7.74
N ILE A 104 8.01 8.03 -7.67
CA ILE A 104 8.33 6.85 -8.49
C ILE A 104 7.48 5.65 -8.05
N VAL A 105 7.31 5.47 -6.73
CA VAL A 105 6.44 4.42 -6.18
C VAL A 105 4.98 4.64 -6.55
N THR A 106 4.52 5.89 -6.58
CA THR A 106 3.15 6.23 -7.01
C THR A 106 2.92 5.92 -8.48
N GLU A 107 3.91 6.21 -9.35
CA GLU A 107 3.83 5.82 -10.76
C GLU A 107 3.81 4.30 -10.93
N PHE A 108 4.66 3.58 -10.19
CA PHE A 108 4.63 2.12 -10.12
C PHE A 108 3.24 1.59 -9.72
N ILE A 109 2.63 2.17 -8.68
CA ILE A 109 1.29 1.82 -8.21
C ILE A 109 0.26 2.02 -9.34
N LYS A 110 0.27 3.17 -10.01
CA LYS A 110 -0.67 3.48 -11.11
C LYS A 110 -0.52 2.51 -12.28
N ASN A 111 0.72 2.20 -12.66
CA ASN A 111 1.00 1.35 -13.81
C ASN A 111 0.70 -0.14 -13.54
N ASN A 112 0.78 -0.57 -12.28
CA ASN A 112 0.64 -1.97 -11.89
C ASN A 112 -0.56 -2.26 -10.96
N ASN A 113 -1.51 -1.32 -10.83
CA ASN A 113 -2.63 -1.40 -9.89
C ASN A 113 -3.44 -2.70 -10.00
N ALA A 114 -3.67 -3.21 -11.21
CA ALA A 114 -4.44 -4.42 -11.44
C ALA A 114 -3.80 -5.67 -10.82
N VAL A 115 -2.47 -5.68 -10.66
CA VAL A 115 -1.74 -6.76 -10.00
C VAL A 115 -1.61 -6.47 -8.51
N LEU A 116 -1.20 -5.26 -8.13
CA LEU A 116 -1.00 -4.85 -6.73
C LEU A 116 -2.29 -4.98 -5.90
N PHE A 117 -3.44 -4.66 -6.50
CA PHE A 117 -4.74 -4.70 -5.82
C PHE A 117 -5.66 -5.77 -6.42
N ASP A 118 -5.10 -6.84 -6.99
CA ASP A 118 -5.89 -8.01 -7.41
C ASP A 118 -6.75 -8.49 -6.23
N SER A 119 -8.05 -8.66 -6.47
CA SER A 119 -9.01 -8.99 -5.41
C SER A 119 -8.65 -10.27 -4.64
N ALA A 120 -8.02 -11.25 -5.29
CA ALA A 120 -7.57 -12.47 -4.63
C ALA A 120 -6.38 -12.18 -3.71
N PHE A 121 -5.44 -11.35 -4.17
CA PHE A 121 -4.25 -10.97 -3.41
C PHE A 121 -4.61 -10.11 -2.20
N ILE A 122 -5.51 -9.15 -2.35
CA ILE A 122 -6.01 -8.33 -1.24
C ILE A 122 -6.76 -9.20 -0.21
N LYS A 123 -7.61 -10.12 -0.66
CA LYS A 123 -8.28 -11.05 0.25
C LYS A 123 -7.27 -11.94 0.97
N GLN A 124 -6.25 -12.43 0.30
CA GLN A 124 -5.21 -13.22 0.93
C GLN A 124 -4.44 -12.40 1.97
N LEU A 125 -3.97 -11.21 1.60
CA LEU A 125 -3.24 -10.30 2.48
C LEU A 125 -4.02 -10.03 3.78
N TYR A 126 -5.32 -9.75 3.68
CA TYR A 126 -6.19 -9.49 4.84
C TYR A 126 -6.91 -10.74 5.36
N LEU A 127 -6.41 -11.95 5.05
CA LEU A 127 -6.94 -13.23 5.53
C LEU A 127 -8.45 -13.44 5.31
N SER A 128 -9.00 -12.80 4.27
CA SER A 128 -10.42 -12.72 3.94
C SER A 128 -11.30 -12.18 5.08
N ASP A 129 -10.71 -11.45 6.02
CA ASP A 129 -11.40 -10.83 7.16
C ASP A 129 -11.68 -9.34 6.91
N ILE A 130 -12.98 -9.00 6.91
CA ILE A 130 -13.45 -7.62 6.77
C ILE A 130 -12.93 -6.73 7.91
N ASN A 131 -12.74 -7.26 9.12
CA ASN A 131 -12.29 -6.43 10.23
C ASN A 131 -10.80 -6.08 10.08
N THR A 132 -9.99 -7.01 9.59
CA THR A 132 -8.58 -6.78 9.29
C THR A 132 -8.42 -5.70 8.20
N ILE A 133 -9.18 -5.75 7.09
CA ILE A 133 -9.13 -4.66 6.07
C ILE A 133 -9.64 -3.31 6.62
N LYS A 134 -10.63 -3.29 7.52
CA LYS A 134 -11.11 -2.05 8.14
C LYS A 134 -10.08 -1.40 9.05
N ARG A 135 -9.28 -2.21 9.75
CA ARG A 135 -8.26 -1.76 10.70
C ARG A 135 -6.94 -1.43 10.01
N ASP A 136 -6.51 -2.31 9.11
CA ASP A 136 -5.16 -2.30 8.53
C ASP A 136 -5.14 -1.86 7.06
N GLY A 137 -6.30 -1.65 6.43
CA GLY A 137 -6.43 -1.04 5.10
C GLY A 137 -5.63 0.25 4.91
N PRO A 138 -5.56 1.18 5.89
CA PRO A 138 -4.72 2.38 5.82
C PRO A 138 -3.23 2.11 5.50
N THR A 139 -2.72 0.93 5.85
CA THR A 139 -1.29 0.59 5.72
C THR A 139 -0.95 -0.07 4.39
N ILE A 140 -1.90 -0.21 3.46
CA ILE A 140 -1.64 -0.89 2.17
C ILE A 140 -0.48 -0.29 1.37
N PHE A 141 -0.31 1.03 1.43
CA PHE A 141 0.78 1.69 0.72
C PHE A 141 2.13 1.48 1.40
N ASP A 142 2.14 1.31 2.73
CA ASP A 142 3.33 0.91 3.47
C ASP A 142 3.72 -0.52 3.08
N ASP A 143 2.73 -1.40 2.87
CA ASP A 143 2.93 -2.76 2.40
C ASP A 143 3.56 -2.80 1.00
N VAL A 144 3.08 -1.93 0.09
CA VAL A 144 3.65 -1.79 -1.26
C VAL A 144 5.06 -1.19 -1.20
N MET A 145 5.28 -0.15 -0.39
CA MET A 145 6.60 0.46 -0.22
C MET A 145 7.62 -0.55 0.33
N LEU A 146 7.20 -1.36 1.30
CA LEU A 146 8.01 -2.42 1.87
C LEU A 146 8.36 -3.49 0.82
N PHE A 147 7.40 -3.87 -0.03
CA PHE A 147 7.67 -4.77 -1.15
C PHE A 147 8.76 -4.23 -2.08
N VAL A 148 8.62 -2.96 -2.50
CA VAL A 148 9.61 -2.28 -3.35
C VAL A 148 10.98 -2.24 -2.66
N PHE A 149 11.02 -1.91 -1.36
CA PHE A 149 12.25 -1.85 -0.58
C PHE A 149 12.96 -3.21 -0.50
N ILE A 150 12.24 -4.28 -0.14
CA ILE A 150 12.82 -5.63 -0.07
C ILE A 150 13.32 -6.06 -1.44
N TYR A 151 12.57 -5.77 -2.52
CA TYR A 151 13.00 -6.07 -3.88
C TYR A 151 14.35 -5.42 -4.23
N ASN A 152 14.53 -4.16 -3.83
CA ASN A 152 15.77 -3.40 -4.02
C ASN A 152 16.92 -3.90 -3.13
N LEU A 153 16.62 -4.54 -1.99
CA LEU A 153 17.63 -5.08 -1.07
C LEU A 153 18.22 -6.41 -1.56
N ILE A 154 17.45 -7.22 -2.30
CA ILE A 154 17.86 -8.55 -2.76
C ILE A 154 19.19 -8.56 -3.53
N PRO A 155 19.45 -7.67 -4.52
CA PRO A 155 20.71 -7.64 -5.24
C PRO A 155 21.93 -7.40 -4.35
N PHE A 156 21.80 -6.52 -3.34
CA PHE A 156 22.88 -6.27 -2.37
C PHE A 156 23.11 -7.49 -1.48
N CYS A 157 22.04 -8.09 -0.94
CA CYS A 157 22.18 -9.31 -0.13
C CYS A 157 22.86 -10.44 -0.89
N LYS A 158 22.55 -10.64 -2.18
CA LYS A 158 23.23 -11.63 -3.03
C LYS A 158 24.70 -11.30 -3.26
N ARG A 159 25.06 -10.01 -3.39
CA ARG A 159 26.45 -9.58 -3.60
C ARG A 159 27.34 -9.90 -2.39
N TYR A 160 26.79 -9.84 -1.19
CA TYR A 160 27.52 -10.05 0.07
C TYR A 160 27.26 -11.42 0.72
N ASP A 161 26.70 -12.39 0.00
CA ASP A 161 26.33 -13.71 0.52
C ASP A 161 25.46 -13.63 1.82
N ALA A 162 24.56 -12.64 1.85
CA ALA A 162 23.75 -12.24 2.99
C ALA A 162 22.25 -12.49 2.77
N GLU A 163 21.84 -13.48 1.97
CA GLU A 163 20.42 -13.75 1.71
C GLU A 163 19.63 -14.14 2.96
N ILE A 164 20.32 -14.54 4.04
CA ILE A 164 19.69 -14.77 5.35
C ILE A 164 18.97 -13.52 5.86
N VAL A 165 19.46 -12.31 5.56
CA VAL A 165 18.85 -11.05 5.96
C VAL A 165 17.43 -10.94 5.41
N ILE A 166 17.24 -11.25 4.12
CA ILE A 166 15.92 -11.25 3.48
C ILE A 166 14.98 -12.24 4.17
N ARG A 167 15.47 -13.43 4.52
CA ARG A 167 14.68 -14.44 5.24
C ARG A 167 14.29 -13.99 6.64
N MET A 168 15.20 -13.32 7.36
CA MET A 168 14.92 -12.75 8.68
C MET A 168 13.84 -11.68 8.59
N ILE A 169 13.91 -10.80 7.60
CA ILE A 169 12.90 -9.75 7.36
C ILE A 169 11.52 -10.39 7.10
N TYR A 170 11.42 -11.35 6.18
CA TYR A 170 10.16 -12.06 5.92
C TYR A 170 9.62 -12.78 7.17
N THR A 171 10.51 -13.42 7.93
CA THR A 171 10.15 -14.11 9.17
C THR A 171 9.58 -13.13 10.20
N PHE A 172 10.22 -11.98 10.38
CA PHE A 172 9.77 -10.95 11.32
C PHE A 172 8.38 -10.42 10.96
N PHE A 173 8.11 -10.18 9.68
CA PHE A 173 6.77 -9.76 9.23
C PHE A 173 5.71 -10.85 9.43
N ALA A 174 6.06 -12.12 9.22
CA ALA A 174 5.14 -13.23 9.47
C ALA A 174 4.77 -13.37 10.95
N PHE A 175 5.68 -13.02 11.88
CA PHE A 175 5.41 -13.08 13.33
C PHE A 175 4.67 -11.85 13.87
N SER A 176 4.90 -10.67 13.30
CA SER A 176 4.39 -9.41 13.85
C SER A 176 3.06 -8.97 13.25
N SER A 177 2.68 -9.52 12.09
CA SER A 177 1.53 -9.05 11.33
C SER A 177 0.31 -9.96 11.47
N GLN A 178 -0.88 -9.35 11.48
CA GLN A 178 -2.16 -10.05 11.26
C GLN A 178 -2.49 -10.20 9.76
N LYS A 179 -1.54 -9.87 8.88
CA LYS A 179 -1.65 -9.96 7.42
C LYS A 179 -0.76 -11.07 6.86
N ASP A 180 -1.18 -11.68 5.75
CA ASP A 180 -0.39 -12.67 5.01
C ASP A 180 0.56 -11.99 4.01
N PHE A 181 1.57 -11.30 4.55
CA PHE A 181 2.57 -10.60 3.76
C PHE A 181 3.38 -11.50 2.85
N LEU A 182 3.75 -12.69 3.34
CA LEU A 182 4.62 -13.59 2.61
C LEU A 182 3.95 -14.07 1.33
N ASN A 183 2.70 -14.55 1.41
CA ASN A 183 2.00 -15.02 0.23
C ASN A 183 1.66 -13.86 -0.71
N TYR A 184 1.27 -12.69 -0.17
CA TYR A 184 1.08 -11.48 -0.97
C TYR A 184 2.34 -11.11 -1.78
N PHE A 185 3.52 -11.05 -1.14
CA PHE A 185 4.76 -10.68 -1.84
C PHE A 185 5.21 -11.75 -2.85
N ASN A 186 5.01 -13.03 -2.53
CA ASN A 186 5.25 -14.12 -3.46
C ASN A 186 4.38 -13.94 -4.71
N ASP A 187 3.09 -13.71 -4.54
CA ASP A 187 2.14 -13.50 -5.63
C ASP A 187 2.51 -12.29 -6.51
N LEU A 188 2.91 -11.18 -5.89
CA LEU A 188 3.42 -10.01 -6.62
C LEU A 188 4.67 -10.35 -7.43
N ASN A 189 5.65 -11.04 -6.84
CA ASN A 189 6.88 -11.44 -7.53
C ASN A 189 6.63 -12.37 -8.73
N HIS A 190 5.56 -13.18 -8.69
CA HIS A 190 5.21 -14.07 -9.80
C HIS A 190 4.45 -13.36 -10.92
N LYS A 191 3.62 -12.37 -10.61
CA LYS A 191 2.76 -11.69 -11.59
C LYS A 191 3.32 -10.38 -12.14
N LEU A 192 4.15 -9.67 -11.39
CA LEU A 192 4.76 -8.43 -11.87
C LEU A 192 5.86 -8.73 -12.90
N PRO A 193 5.98 -7.92 -13.97
CA PRO A 193 7.16 -7.96 -14.84
C PRO A 193 8.44 -7.73 -14.01
N LYS A 194 9.54 -8.41 -14.39
CA LYS A 194 10.81 -8.36 -13.63
C LYS A 194 11.41 -6.95 -13.51
N ASP A 195 11.10 -6.10 -14.48
CA ASP A 195 11.54 -4.72 -14.63
C ASP A 195 10.48 -3.70 -14.19
N ALA A 196 9.32 -4.15 -13.70
CA ALA A 196 8.26 -3.24 -13.27
C ALA A 196 8.53 -2.59 -11.91
N VAL A 197 9.26 -3.26 -11.03
CA VAL A 197 9.54 -2.72 -9.68
C VAL A 197 10.63 -1.65 -9.79
N PRO A 198 10.38 -0.42 -9.32
CA PRO A 198 11.31 0.68 -9.50
C PRO A 198 12.59 0.47 -8.68
N GLU A 199 13.70 0.94 -9.24
CA GLU A 199 14.97 1.07 -8.51
C GLU A 199 14.89 2.32 -7.62
N ILE A 200 14.94 2.11 -6.30
CA ILE A 200 14.91 3.18 -5.29
C ILE A 200 16.20 3.24 -4.45
N ILE A 201 17.09 2.26 -4.61
CA ILE A 201 18.43 2.24 -4.03
C ILE A 201 19.41 1.93 -5.15
N ALA A 202 20.06 2.96 -5.70
CA ALA A 202 20.90 2.84 -6.88
C ALA A 202 22.32 2.33 -6.57
N ASN A 203 22.81 2.54 -5.33
CA ASN A 203 24.19 2.22 -4.97
C ASN A 203 24.36 1.92 -3.47
N GLU A 204 25.56 1.44 -3.12
CA GLU A 204 25.92 1.07 -1.74
C GLU A 204 25.89 2.27 -0.77
N GLY A 205 26.23 3.47 -1.26
CA GLY A 205 26.16 4.69 -0.45
C GLY A 205 24.73 5.04 -0.05
N GLU A 206 23.77 4.90 -0.95
CA GLU A 206 22.34 5.04 -0.65
C GLU A 206 21.85 3.94 0.28
N LEU A 207 22.26 2.69 0.06
CA LEU A 207 21.90 1.58 0.95
C LEU A 207 22.34 1.85 2.39
N ILE A 208 23.58 2.30 2.59
CA ILE A 208 24.10 2.64 3.93
C ILE A 208 23.29 3.75 4.57
N LYS A 209 22.96 4.82 3.81
CA LYS A 209 22.12 5.91 4.32
C LYS A 209 20.77 5.41 4.80
N VAL A 210 20.12 4.52 4.04
CA VAL A 210 18.78 4.02 4.36
C VAL A 210 18.78 3.02 5.51
N LEU A 211 19.76 2.12 5.59
CA LEU A 211 19.84 1.10 6.64
C LEU A 211 20.45 1.63 7.96
N CYS A 212 21.33 2.62 7.87
CA CYS A 212 22.01 3.23 9.01
C CYS A 212 21.85 4.76 8.97
N PRO A 213 20.66 5.29 9.29
CA PRO A 213 20.43 6.73 9.34
C PRO A 213 21.17 7.42 10.52
N ILE A 214 21.84 6.66 11.37
CA ILE A 214 22.69 7.17 12.45
C ILE A 214 24.11 7.30 11.91
N ASP A 215 24.66 8.51 11.95
CA ASP A 215 26.04 8.79 11.58
C ASP A 215 27.00 8.10 12.55
N LEU A 216 27.49 6.92 12.17
CA LEU A 216 28.44 6.12 12.95
C LEU A 216 29.85 6.74 12.99
N SER A 217 30.09 7.85 12.26
CA SER A 217 31.39 8.53 12.22
C SER A 217 31.74 9.31 13.50
N ARG A 218 30.83 9.35 14.50
CA ARG A 218 31.07 10.05 15.77
C ARG A 218 31.75 9.22 16.86
N ASP A 219 31.90 7.90 16.69
CA ASP A 219 32.46 7.00 17.72
C ASP A 219 33.59 6.06 17.21
N LEU A 220 34.33 6.44 16.16
CA LEU A 220 35.57 5.76 15.74
C LEU A 220 36.77 6.71 15.64
#